data_AF-A0A7C7RL57-F1
#
_entry.id   AF-A0A7C7RL57-F1
#
_cell.length_a   1.000
_cell.length_b   1.000
_cell.length_c   1.000
_cell.angle_alpha   90.00
_cell.angle_beta   90.00
_cell.angle_gamma   90.00
#
_symmetry.space_group_name_H-M   'P 1'
#
loop_
_entity.id
_entity.type
_entity.pdbx_description
1 polymer ?
#
loop_
_entity_poly.entity_id
_entity_poly.type
_entity_poly.pdbx_seq_one_letter_code
_entity_poly.pdbx_strand_id
1 'polypeptide(L)'
;MSLPVLIRGGLGLKTIIFYTKVAVSLAAGLLAGILGIGGIAGIAFFIFMFFLSTAILLTLKRDLIFKLGFYKAYREGVGSSLIAFMLTWSIATSLMLNQPTLYVASTSFGPHPISFTNGTVVPSNLKPLNSTFNAVYVIKSSENKTWKVMLGVYSDYDGETTLELSRCSVTYIKSDNAVKLSSTISLETLNQSKFRWGIEFSKENSEVFMTYEGKKESLEEGEVITLELRGAASTYSVHISLFENHLKLEAGPISMEDNSLNLTGTPFSDTISFVVVEEEFIYAFEYYLYTSRTIGFEEEYLVLEKPP
;
A
#
# COMPACT_ATOMS: atom_id res chain seq x y z
N MET A 1 7.83 -12.30 80.19
CA MET A 1 8.22 -11.47 79.04
C MET A 1 9.10 -12.32 78.15
N SER A 2 8.54 -12.89 77.10
CA SER A 2 9.21 -13.82 76.20
C SER A 2 8.55 -13.66 74.83
N LEU A 3 9.24 -12.99 73.91
CA LEU A 3 8.85 -12.89 72.50
C LEU A 3 8.94 -14.27 71.85
N PRO A 4 7.96 -14.69 71.02
CA PRO A 4 8.19 -15.71 70.02
C PRO A 4 8.57 -15.07 68.67
N VAL A 5 9.86 -15.21 68.37
CA VAL A 5 10.47 -15.65 67.09
C VAL A 5 9.80 -15.23 65.78
N LEU A 6 10.54 -14.35 65.10
CA LEU A 6 10.57 -13.96 63.69
C LEU A 6 10.57 -15.14 62.67
N ILE A 7 9.87 -14.90 61.55
CA ILE A 7 10.14 -15.35 60.16
C ILE A 7 9.98 -16.85 59.82
N ARG A 8 8.81 -17.19 59.26
CA ARG A 8 8.64 -18.20 58.20
C ARG A 8 7.75 -17.63 57.09
N GLY A 9 8.31 -16.74 56.27
CA GLY A 9 7.64 -16.17 55.10
C GLY A 9 7.95 -16.96 53.83
N GLY A 10 7.52 -18.22 53.74
CA GLY A 10 7.56 -18.95 52.47
C GLY A 10 6.38 -18.51 51.58
N LEU A 11 6.64 -18.11 50.33
CA LEU A 11 5.57 -17.86 49.37
C LEU A 11 4.65 -19.09 49.29
N GLY A 12 3.33 -18.89 49.44
CA GLY A 12 2.37 -19.98 49.34
C GLY A 12 2.49 -20.69 47.98
N LEU A 13 2.34 -22.03 47.97
CA LEU A 13 2.48 -22.85 46.77
C LEU A 13 1.61 -22.36 45.60
N LYS A 14 0.39 -21.90 45.89
CA LYS A 14 -0.54 -21.30 44.92
C LYS A 14 0.07 -20.07 44.23
N THR A 15 0.72 -19.22 45.01
CA THR A 15 1.40 -18.00 44.55
C THR A 15 2.58 -18.34 43.64
N ILE A 16 3.35 -19.38 43.97
CA ILE A 16 4.46 -19.86 43.13
C ILE A 16 3.96 -20.35 41.77
N ILE A 17 2.89 -21.17 41.76
CA ILE A 17 2.29 -21.68 40.51
C ILE A 17 1.77 -20.52 39.66
N PHE A 18 1.07 -19.58 40.27
CA PHE A 18 0.55 -18.39 39.61
C PHE A 18 1.65 -17.58 38.90
N TYR A 19 2.70 -17.15 39.63
CA TYR A 19 3.75 -16.33 39.05
C TYR A 19 4.57 -17.06 37.99
N THR A 20 4.81 -18.36 38.16
CA THR A 20 5.53 -19.15 37.16
C THR A 20 4.77 -19.21 35.84
N LYS A 21 3.45 -19.44 35.90
CA LYS A 21 2.59 -19.50 34.70
C LYS A 21 2.52 -18.17 33.97
N VAL A 22 2.40 -17.08 34.73
CA VAL A 22 2.42 -15.72 34.16
C VAL A 22 3.77 -15.45 33.49
N ALA A 23 4.89 -15.79 34.13
CA ALA A 23 6.23 -15.60 33.56
C ALA A 23 6.44 -16.40 32.27
N VAL A 24 6.04 -17.68 32.24
CA VAL A 24 6.11 -18.51 31.03
C VAL A 24 5.22 -17.94 29.92
N SER A 25 4.04 -17.42 30.28
CA SER A 25 3.12 -16.85 29.29
C SER A 25 3.62 -15.53 28.71
N LEU A 26 4.30 -14.69 29.51
CA LEU A 26 5.00 -13.50 29.01
C LEU A 26 6.11 -13.88 28.02
N ALA A 27 6.95 -14.86 28.38
CA ALA A 27 8.02 -15.33 27.50
C ALA A 27 7.48 -15.96 26.21
N ALA A 28 6.41 -16.75 26.31
CA ALA A 28 5.74 -17.34 25.16
C ALA A 28 5.12 -16.27 24.26
N GLY A 29 4.50 -15.22 24.81
CA GLY A 29 3.93 -14.12 24.02
C GLY A 29 5.00 -13.37 23.25
N LEU A 30 6.11 -13.02 23.92
CA LEU A 30 7.29 -12.43 23.26
C LEU A 30 7.79 -13.29 22.09
N LEU A 31 8.00 -14.59 22.32
CA LEU A 31 8.47 -15.51 21.28
C LEU A 31 7.49 -15.63 20.11
N ALA A 32 6.19 -15.73 20.42
CA ALA A 32 5.16 -15.81 19.39
C ALA A 32 5.12 -14.57 18.51
N GLY A 33 5.33 -13.38 19.08
CA GLY A 33 5.37 -12.13 18.33
C GLY A 33 6.64 -11.97 17.49
N ILE A 34 7.80 -12.35 18.04
CA ILE A 34 9.08 -12.34 17.29
C ILE A 34 9.02 -13.29 16.09
N LEU A 35 8.38 -14.45 16.26
CA LEU A 35 8.23 -15.44 15.19
C LEU A 35 7.05 -15.15 14.24
N GLY A 36 6.31 -14.06 14.46
CA GLY A 36 5.17 -13.69 13.61
C GLY A 36 4.04 -14.72 13.60
N ILE A 37 3.85 -15.48 14.69
CA ILE A 37 2.79 -16.48 14.77
C ILE A 37 1.44 -15.76 14.76
N GLY A 38 0.53 -16.14 13.84
CA GLY A 38 -0.77 -15.52 13.67
C GLY A 38 -1.90 -16.14 14.51
N GLY A 39 -2.92 -15.32 14.82
CA GLY A 39 -4.26 -15.69 15.29
C GLY A 39 -4.42 -17.05 16.00
N ILE A 40 -5.02 -18.02 15.31
CA ILE A 40 -5.37 -19.34 15.86
C ILE A 40 -4.11 -20.11 16.30
N ALA A 41 -3.02 -20.04 15.54
CA ALA A 41 -1.77 -20.70 15.89
C ALA A 41 -1.15 -20.09 17.16
N GLY A 42 -1.29 -18.77 17.36
CA GLY A 42 -0.84 -18.09 18.59
C GLY A 42 -1.62 -18.54 19.82
N ILE A 43 -2.94 -18.70 19.70
CA ILE A 43 -3.79 -19.24 20.78
C ILE A 43 -3.44 -20.70 21.08
N ALA A 44 -3.23 -21.52 20.05
CA ALA A 44 -2.79 -22.92 20.23
C ALA A 44 -1.42 -23.00 20.93
N PHE A 45 -0.49 -22.11 20.55
CA PHE A 45 0.82 -22.00 21.17
C PHE A 45 0.73 -21.59 22.65
N PHE A 46 -0.13 -20.63 22.99
CA PHE A 46 -0.42 -20.28 24.38
C PHE A 46 -0.94 -21.47 25.18
N ILE A 47 -1.95 -22.17 24.66
CA ILE A 47 -2.54 -23.35 25.31
C ILE A 47 -1.44 -24.38 25.58
N PHE A 48 -0.64 -24.69 24.56
CA PHE A 48 0.47 -25.64 24.68
C PHE A 48 1.46 -25.22 25.77
N MET A 49 1.97 -23.99 25.74
CA MET A 49 2.94 -23.49 26.71
C MET A 49 2.38 -23.42 28.13
N PHE A 50 1.10 -23.08 28.27
CA PHE A 50 0.42 -23.06 29.57
C PHE A 50 0.31 -24.47 30.17
N PHE A 51 -0.13 -25.46 29.39
CA PHE A 51 -0.20 -26.85 29.84
C PHE A 51 1.19 -27.44 30.10
N LEU A 52 2.17 -27.15 29.24
CA LEU A 52 3.55 -27.58 29.38
C LEU A 52 4.18 -27.03 30.67
N SER A 53 3.96 -25.75 30.99
CA SER A 53 4.44 -25.15 32.25
C SER A 53 3.88 -25.87 33.48
N THR A 54 2.62 -26.29 33.42
CA THR A 54 1.96 -27.03 34.49
C THR A 54 2.53 -28.44 34.61
N ALA A 55 2.78 -29.12 33.49
CA ALA A 55 3.39 -30.44 33.46
C ALA A 55 4.82 -30.43 34.03
N ILE A 56 5.64 -29.43 33.66
CA ILE A 56 6.99 -29.26 34.21
C ILE A 56 6.93 -29.00 35.72
N LEU A 57 6.03 -28.13 36.19
CA LEU A 57 5.84 -27.87 37.61
C LEU A 57 5.42 -29.13 38.39
N LEU A 58 4.56 -29.97 37.80
CA LEU A 58 4.15 -31.25 38.38
C LEU A 58 5.31 -32.24 38.52
N THR A 59 6.22 -32.27 37.54
CA THR A 59 7.43 -33.11 37.62
C THR A 59 8.41 -32.60 38.68
N LEU A 60 8.60 -31.28 38.80
CA LEU A 60 9.57 -30.67 39.71
C LEU A 60 9.10 -30.56 41.17
N LYS A 61 7.79 -30.40 41.41
CA LYS A 61 7.20 -30.18 42.75
C LYS A 61 6.02 -31.11 43.03
N ARG A 62 6.18 -32.38 42.63
CA ARG A 62 5.17 -33.44 42.72
C ARG A 62 4.45 -33.47 44.07
N ASP A 63 5.17 -33.63 45.17
CA ASP A 63 4.59 -33.83 46.51
C ASP A 63 3.83 -32.61 47.05
N LEU A 64 4.22 -31.42 46.59
CA LEU A 64 3.56 -30.15 46.94
C LEU A 64 2.25 -29.99 46.17
N ILE A 65 2.23 -30.31 44.88
CA ILE A 65 1.06 -30.11 44.03
C ILE A 65 -0.02 -31.18 44.25
N PHE A 66 0.37 -32.42 44.59
CA PHE A 66 -0.57 -33.47 45.02
C PHE A 66 -1.44 -33.02 46.20
N LYS A 67 -0.90 -32.21 47.13
CA LYS A 67 -1.66 -31.64 48.26
C LYS A 67 -2.63 -30.52 47.85
N LEU A 68 -2.39 -29.85 46.73
CA LEU A 68 -3.23 -28.75 46.22
C LEU A 68 -4.38 -29.26 45.35
N GLY A 69 -4.20 -30.42 44.70
CA GLY A 69 -5.12 -31.02 43.74
C GLY A 69 -4.85 -30.60 42.30
N PHE A 70 -4.86 -31.56 41.38
CA PHE A 70 -4.52 -31.36 39.97
C PHE A 70 -5.38 -30.29 39.29
N TYR A 71 -6.70 -30.37 39.43
CA TYR A 71 -7.62 -29.41 38.82
C TYR A 71 -7.31 -27.97 39.24
N LYS A 72 -7.00 -27.76 40.51
CA LYS A 72 -6.67 -26.44 41.07
C LYS A 72 -5.34 -25.93 40.51
N ALA A 73 -4.33 -26.80 40.39
CA ALA A 73 -3.05 -26.45 39.78
C ALA A 73 -3.20 -26.07 38.29
N TYR A 74 -4.04 -26.78 37.52
CA TYR A 74 -4.28 -26.46 36.11
C TYR A 74 -5.04 -25.14 35.92
N ARG A 75 -6.12 -24.91 36.69
CA ARG A 75 -6.94 -23.70 36.57
C ARG A 75 -6.26 -22.43 37.11
N GLU A 76 -5.30 -22.57 38.00
CA GLU A 76 -4.63 -21.43 38.63
C GLU A 76 -3.98 -20.52 37.56
N GLY A 77 -4.34 -19.23 37.61
CA GLY A 77 -3.70 -18.20 36.79
C GLY A 77 -4.02 -18.22 35.30
N VAL A 78 -4.96 -19.04 34.79
CA VAL A 78 -5.29 -19.13 33.35
C VAL A 78 -5.61 -17.76 32.74
N GLY A 79 -6.52 -17.00 33.35
CA GLY A 79 -6.95 -15.70 32.83
C GLY A 79 -5.82 -14.66 32.80
N SER A 80 -5.07 -14.52 33.91
CA SER A 80 -3.93 -13.60 33.99
C SER A 80 -2.81 -14.00 33.03
N SER A 81 -2.57 -15.30 32.86
CA SER A 81 -1.58 -15.84 31.93
C SER A 81 -1.96 -15.55 30.48
N LEU A 82 -3.24 -15.70 30.12
CA LEU A 82 -3.74 -15.36 28.79
C LEU A 82 -3.59 -13.86 28.49
N ILE A 83 -3.95 -12.99 29.44
CA ILE A 83 -3.80 -11.54 29.28
C ILE A 83 -2.31 -11.17 29.13
N ALA A 84 -1.44 -11.75 29.95
CA ALA A 84 0.00 -11.53 29.88
C ALA A 84 0.61 -11.98 28.53
N PHE A 85 0.18 -13.15 28.05
CA PHE A 85 0.54 -13.65 26.71
C PHE A 85 0.09 -12.68 25.62
N MET A 86 -1.20 -12.31 25.60
CA MET A 86 -1.75 -11.40 24.59
C MET A 86 -1.01 -10.06 24.57
N LEU A 87 -0.75 -9.47 25.74
CA LEU A 87 -0.08 -8.18 25.84
C LEU A 87 1.34 -8.22 25.27
N THR A 88 2.14 -9.23 25.65
CA THR A 88 3.52 -9.36 25.15
C THR A 88 3.58 -9.79 23.69
N TRP A 89 2.64 -10.63 23.25
CA TRP A 89 2.49 -11.02 21.86
C TRP A 89 2.18 -9.83 20.97
N SER A 90 1.21 -8.98 21.35
CA SER A 90 0.90 -7.76 20.60
C SER A 90 2.09 -6.80 20.55
N ILE A 91 2.77 -6.54 21.67
CA ILE A 91 3.94 -5.65 21.71
C ILE A 91 5.05 -6.18 20.79
N ALA A 92 5.41 -7.46 20.92
CA ALA A 92 6.46 -8.06 20.11
C ALA A 92 6.10 -8.06 18.61
N THR A 93 4.83 -8.37 18.29
CA THR A 93 4.34 -8.34 16.91
C THR A 93 4.42 -6.92 16.32
N SER A 94 4.02 -5.89 17.07
CA SER A 94 4.11 -4.48 16.63
C SER A 94 5.54 -3.95 16.50
N LEU A 95 6.52 -4.56 17.17
CA LEU A 95 7.93 -4.20 17.06
C LEU A 95 8.66 -4.97 15.94
N MET A 96 8.17 -6.16 15.58
CA MET A 96 8.85 -7.09 14.67
C MET A 96 8.23 -7.12 13.27
N LEU A 97 6.92 -6.94 13.15
CA LEU A 97 6.30 -6.64 11.87
C LEU A 97 6.59 -5.18 11.54
N ASN A 98 7.03 -4.91 10.31
CA ASN A 98 7.29 -3.56 9.83
C ASN A 98 6.10 -2.68 10.19
N GLN A 99 6.37 -1.60 10.92
CA GLN A 99 5.34 -0.60 11.17
C GLN A 99 4.87 -0.06 9.82
N PRO A 100 3.58 0.28 9.70
CA PRO A 100 3.10 0.88 8.48
C PRO A 100 3.93 2.12 8.14
N THR A 101 4.49 2.17 6.94
CA THR A 101 5.33 3.29 6.52
C THR A 101 4.45 4.49 6.22
N LEU A 102 4.65 5.55 6.96
CA LEU A 102 3.89 6.79 6.83
C LEU A 102 4.62 7.77 5.90
N TYR A 103 3.90 8.25 4.90
CA TYR A 103 4.28 9.35 4.05
C TYR A 103 3.36 10.54 4.33
N VAL A 104 3.90 11.74 4.21
CA VAL A 104 3.17 12.99 4.43
C VAL A 104 3.22 13.84 3.16
N ALA A 105 2.16 14.60 2.90
CA ALA A 105 2.16 15.58 1.83
C ALA A 105 1.40 16.84 2.22
N SER A 106 1.81 17.97 1.65
CA SER A 106 1.25 19.27 1.98
C SER A 106 -0.27 19.33 1.76
N THR A 107 -0.94 20.13 2.57
CA THR A 107 -2.38 20.43 2.44
C THR A 107 -2.65 21.68 1.60
N SER A 108 -1.61 22.37 1.14
CA SER A 108 -1.74 23.51 0.20
C SER A 108 -2.27 23.03 -1.15
N PHE A 109 -2.93 23.92 -1.89
CA PHE A 109 -3.39 23.62 -3.24
C PHE A 109 -2.20 23.52 -4.20
N GLY A 110 -2.30 22.60 -5.16
CA GLY A 110 -1.26 22.38 -6.17
C GLY A 110 -0.58 21.01 -6.09
N PRO A 111 0.42 20.78 -6.95
CA PRO A 111 1.22 19.56 -6.96
C PRO A 111 2.25 19.59 -5.83
N HIS A 112 2.43 18.46 -5.16
CA HIS A 112 3.43 18.28 -4.12
C HIS A 112 4.06 16.89 -4.21
N PRO A 113 5.40 16.78 -4.13
CA PRO A 113 6.02 15.48 -3.92
C PRO A 113 5.67 15.01 -2.49
N ILE A 114 5.57 13.69 -2.32
CA ILE A 114 5.37 13.14 -0.98
C ILE A 114 6.69 13.18 -0.21
N SER A 115 6.60 13.24 1.12
CA SER A 115 7.74 13.30 2.01
C SER A 115 7.67 12.20 3.07
N PHE A 116 8.80 11.80 3.60
CA PHE A 116 8.87 11.00 4.82
C PHE A 116 8.38 11.84 6.02
N THR A 117 8.00 11.18 7.11
CA THR A 117 7.53 11.85 8.34
C THR A 117 8.55 12.80 8.97
N ASN A 118 9.82 12.66 8.64
CA ASN A 118 10.90 13.56 9.07
C ASN A 118 11.03 14.83 8.21
N GLY A 119 10.14 15.05 7.22
CA GLY A 119 10.14 16.20 6.33
C GLY A 119 11.03 16.07 5.09
N THR A 120 11.80 14.99 4.95
CA THR A 120 12.60 14.77 3.75
C THR A 120 11.72 14.33 2.57
N VAL A 121 11.89 14.98 1.42
CA VAL A 121 11.12 14.64 0.21
C VAL A 121 11.55 13.25 -0.28
N VAL A 122 10.57 12.44 -0.66
CA VAL A 122 10.83 11.13 -1.28
C VAL A 122 11.46 11.36 -2.65
N PRO A 123 12.66 10.84 -2.95
CA PRO A 123 13.32 11.03 -4.24
C PRO A 123 12.45 10.66 -5.45
N SER A 124 12.63 11.37 -6.57
CA SER A 124 11.87 11.18 -7.82
C SER A 124 11.93 9.75 -8.38
N ASN A 125 13.03 9.04 -8.15
CA ASN A 125 13.21 7.64 -8.56
C ASN A 125 12.54 6.62 -7.63
N LEU A 126 12.08 7.02 -6.45
CA LEU A 126 11.40 6.15 -5.49
C LEU A 126 9.88 6.35 -5.60
N LYS A 127 9.15 5.26 -5.80
CA LYS A 127 7.68 5.23 -5.91
C LYS A 127 7.09 4.36 -4.81
N PRO A 128 7.04 4.83 -3.56
CA PRO A 128 6.68 3.96 -2.46
C PRO A 128 5.22 3.56 -2.54
N LEU A 129 4.30 4.53 -2.61
CA LEU A 129 2.87 4.31 -2.50
C LEU A 129 2.36 3.34 -3.58
N ASN A 130 1.99 2.13 -3.16
CA ASN A 130 1.53 1.06 -4.05
C ASN A 130 2.52 0.77 -5.20
N SER A 131 3.82 0.95 -4.94
CA SER A 131 4.90 0.83 -5.94
C SER A 131 4.75 1.73 -7.17
N THR A 132 3.89 2.76 -7.11
CA THR A 132 3.45 3.52 -8.28
C THR A 132 3.59 5.02 -8.09
N PHE A 133 3.21 5.56 -6.93
CA PHE A 133 3.06 7.01 -6.74
C PHE A 133 4.12 7.60 -5.83
N ASN A 134 4.53 8.83 -6.15
CA ASN A 134 5.41 9.66 -5.32
C ASN A 134 5.02 11.15 -5.29
N ALA A 135 3.86 11.50 -5.84
CA ALA A 135 3.31 12.85 -5.79
C ALA A 135 1.80 12.87 -5.54
N VAL A 136 1.31 14.01 -5.07
CA VAL A 136 -0.10 14.29 -4.87
C VAL A 136 -0.46 15.65 -5.45
N TYR A 137 -1.64 15.79 -6.04
CA TYR A 137 -2.21 17.07 -6.43
C TYR A 137 -3.40 17.39 -5.54
N VAL A 138 -3.34 18.49 -4.80
CA VAL A 138 -4.41 18.90 -3.89
C VAL A 138 -5.33 19.89 -4.58
N ILE A 139 -6.58 19.48 -4.80
CA ILE A 139 -7.56 20.24 -5.60
C ILE A 139 -8.37 21.19 -4.73
N LYS A 140 -8.94 20.65 -3.64
CA LYS A 140 -9.80 21.42 -2.74
C LYS A 140 -9.86 20.80 -1.35
N SER A 141 -10.09 21.64 -0.35
CA SER A 141 -10.55 21.18 0.96
C SER A 141 -12.06 20.92 0.88
N SER A 142 -12.49 19.78 1.38
CA SER A 142 -13.88 19.48 1.68
C SER A 142 -14.20 19.84 3.13
N GLU A 143 -15.49 19.85 3.47
CA GLU A 143 -15.93 19.98 4.86
C GLU A 143 -15.33 18.84 5.71
N ASN A 144 -15.05 19.10 6.99
CA ASN A 144 -14.43 18.16 7.94
C ASN A 144 -12.93 17.86 7.77
N LYS A 145 -12.11 18.78 7.24
CA LYS A 145 -10.64 18.59 7.10
C LYS A 145 -10.30 17.34 6.27
N THR A 146 -11.04 17.10 5.20
CA THR A 146 -10.71 16.11 4.18
C THR A 146 -10.33 16.86 2.91
N TRP A 147 -9.47 16.29 2.09
CA TRP A 147 -9.04 16.92 0.85
C TRP A 147 -9.40 16.04 -0.32
N LYS A 148 -9.76 16.70 -1.42
CA LYS A 148 -9.89 16.05 -2.71
C LYS A 148 -8.54 16.10 -3.40
N VAL A 149 -7.94 14.93 -3.63
CA VAL A 149 -6.59 14.80 -4.19
C VAL A 149 -6.53 13.82 -5.34
N MET A 150 -5.58 14.03 -6.24
CA MET A 150 -5.13 13.04 -7.24
C MET A 150 -3.76 12.52 -6.84
N LEU A 151 -3.49 11.25 -7.15
CA LEU A 151 -2.16 10.68 -6.99
C LEU A 151 -1.43 10.69 -8.32
N GLY A 152 -0.12 10.82 -8.24
CA GLY A 152 0.70 10.96 -9.41
C GLY A 152 2.15 10.61 -9.17
N VAL A 153 2.91 10.90 -10.20
CA VAL A 153 4.34 10.75 -10.22
C VAL A 153 4.99 12.09 -10.54
N TYR A 154 6.19 12.29 -10.01
CA TYR A 154 7.00 13.44 -10.35
C TYR A 154 8.44 13.03 -10.65
N SER A 155 9.11 13.87 -11.44
CA SER A 155 10.54 13.75 -11.71
C SER A 155 11.13 15.13 -11.94
N ASP A 156 12.42 15.25 -11.64
CA ASP A 156 13.26 16.30 -12.20
C ASP A 156 13.16 16.22 -13.74
N TYR A 157 13.13 17.36 -14.43
CA TYR A 157 13.11 17.38 -15.90
C TYR A 157 14.38 17.99 -16.50
N ASP A 158 15.03 17.26 -17.40
CA ASP A 158 16.16 17.75 -18.20
C ASP A 158 16.02 17.34 -19.67
N GLY A 159 15.60 18.28 -20.51
CA GLY A 159 15.38 18.07 -21.94
C GLY A 159 14.13 17.24 -22.26
N GLU A 160 14.23 15.92 -22.14
CA GLU A 160 13.14 14.96 -22.33
C GLU A 160 13.03 14.06 -21.10
N THR A 161 11.82 13.90 -20.56
CA THR A 161 11.62 13.18 -19.30
C THR A 161 10.36 12.35 -19.37
N THR A 162 10.49 11.05 -19.08
CA THR A 162 9.37 10.10 -19.07
C THR A 162 8.96 9.76 -17.65
N LEU A 163 7.67 9.96 -17.38
CA LEU A 163 6.99 9.60 -16.14
C LEU A 163 6.13 8.36 -16.38
N GLU A 164 6.42 7.28 -15.64
CA GLU A 164 5.68 6.02 -15.73
C GLU A 164 4.55 5.97 -14.67
N LEU A 165 3.30 5.90 -15.12
CA LEU A 165 2.10 5.68 -14.30
C LEU A 165 1.58 4.24 -14.46
N SER A 166 0.54 3.87 -13.72
CA SER A 166 0.00 2.49 -13.74
C SER A 166 -0.53 2.04 -15.11
N ARG A 167 -1.03 2.98 -15.92
CA ARG A 167 -1.77 2.71 -17.16
C ARG A 167 -1.25 3.45 -18.38
N CYS A 168 -0.31 4.38 -18.20
CA CYS A 168 0.28 5.14 -19.28
C CYS A 168 1.66 5.65 -18.87
N SER A 169 2.47 6.00 -19.86
CA SER A 169 3.68 6.78 -19.69
C SER A 169 3.49 8.16 -20.32
N VAL A 170 4.06 9.16 -19.67
CA VAL A 170 3.97 10.57 -20.05
C VAL A 170 5.37 11.05 -20.33
N THR A 171 5.66 11.40 -21.57
CA THR A 171 6.97 11.95 -21.94
C THR A 171 6.84 13.42 -22.22
N TYR A 172 7.51 14.25 -21.42
CA TYR A 172 7.59 15.68 -21.64
C TYR A 172 8.83 16.05 -22.44
N ILE A 173 8.63 16.92 -23.42
CA ILE A 173 9.64 17.41 -24.34
C ILE A 173 9.76 18.91 -24.13
N LYS A 174 10.81 19.33 -23.42
CA LYS A 174 11.02 20.74 -23.02
C LYS A 174 11.19 21.68 -24.22
N SER A 175 11.82 21.22 -25.30
CA SER A 175 12.04 22.05 -26.51
C SER A 175 10.74 22.49 -27.16
N ASP A 176 9.73 21.61 -27.11
CA ASP A 176 8.47 21.78 -27.82
C ASP A 176 7.34 22.21 -26.87
N ASN A 177 7.66 22.29 -25.56
CA ASN A 177 6.71 22.41 -24.46
C ASN A 177 5.48 21.51 -24.65
N ALA A 178 5.74 20.23 -24.94
CA ALA A 178 4.72 19.28 -25.34
C ALA A 178 4.84 17.97 -24.58
N VAL A 179 3.71 17.26 -24.49
CA VAL A 179 3.59 15.97 -23.85
C VAL A 179 3.22 14.92 -24.88
N LYS A 180 3.93 13.79 -24.89
CA LYS A 180 3.54 12.56 -25.57
C LYS A 180 3.00 11.57 -24.56
N LEU A 181 1.91 10.90 -24.91
CA LEU A 181 1.31 9.86 -24.08
C LEU A 181 1.52 8.51 -24.75
N SER A 182 1.91 7.51 -23.99
CA SER A 182 2.01 6.13 -24.47
C SER A 182 1.30 5.18 -23.51
N SER A 183 0.67 4.14 -24.04
CA SER A 183 0.03 3.09 -23.26
C SER A 183 0.30 1.74 -23.91
N THR A 184 0.55 0.74 -23.07
CA THR A 184 0.77 -0.65 -23.50
C THR A 184 -0.34 -1.55 -22.96
N ILE A 185 -0.78 -2.51 -23.78
CA ILE A 185 -1.74 -3.56 -23.40
C ILE A 185 -1.11 -4.92 -23.74
N SER A 186 -0.92 -5.78 -22.74
CA SER A 186 -0.42 -7.15 -22.97
C SER A 186 -1.48 -7.99 -23.69
N LEU A 187 -1.07 -8.71 -24.74
CA LEU A 187 -1.98 -9.57 -25.53
C LEU A 187 -2.56 -10.73 -24.72
N GLU A 188 -1.86 -11.19 -23.68
CA GLU A 188 -2.34 -12.23 -22.77
C GLU A 188 -3.61 -11.80 -22.03
N THR A 189 -3.76 -10.50 -21.81
CA THR A 189 -4.90 -9.92 -21.08
C THR A 189 -6.13 -9.68 -21.98
N LEU A 190 -5.99 -9.80 -23.31
CA LEU A 190 -7.05 -9.58 -24.30
C LEU A 190 -8.02 -10.76 -24.47
N ASN A 191 -7.90 -11.80 -23.64
CA ASN A 191 -8.95 -12.82 -23.50
C ASN A 191 -10.28 -12.22 -23.01
N GLN A 192 -10.23 -11.01 -22.44
CA GLN A 192 -11.38 -10.16 -22.17
C GLN A 192 -11.16 -8.83 -22.91
N SER A 193 -12.23 -8.26 -23.47
CA SER A 193 -12.17 -6.93 -24.06
C SER A 193 -11.56 -5.91 -23.10
N LYS A 194 -10.61 -5.12 -23.59
CA LYS A 194 -9.98 -4.02 -22.84
C LYS A 194 -10.32 -2.71 -23.52
N PHE A 195 -10.63 -1.71 -22.71
CA PHE A 195 -10.86 -0.35 -23.18
C PHE A 195 -9.66 0.52 -22.83
N ARG A 196 -9.19 1.30 -23.81
CA ARG A 196 -8.17 2.32 -23.60
C ARG A 196 -8.44 3.50 -24.52
N TRP A 197 -8.49 4.70 -23.96
CA TRP A 197 -8.71 5.94 -24.72
C TRP A 197 -9.99 5.94 -25.57
N GLY A 198 -11.03 5.23 -25.09
CA GLY A 198 -12.29 5.05 -25.82
C GLY A 198 -12.26 4.02 -26.95
N ILE A 199 -11.16 3.31 -27.13
CA ILE A 199 -11.00 2.23 -28.11
C ILE A 199 -11.13 0.88 -27.38
N GLU A 200 -11.95 -0.01 -27.92
CA GLU A 200 -12.05 -1.40 -27.44
C GLU A 200 -11.06 -2.27 -28.18
N PHE A 201 -10.29 -3.08 -27.46
CA PHE A 201 -9.38 -4.08 -28.01
C PHE A 201 -9.84 -5.47 -27.57
N SER A 202 -9.88 -6.41 -28.51
CA SER A 202 -10.31 -7.79 -28.26
C SER A 202 -9.47 -8.77 -29.07
N LYS A 203 -9.38 -10.02 -28.60
CA LYS A 203 -8.70 -11.12 -29.31
C LYS A 203 -9.70 -12.22 -29.63
N GLU A 204 -9.83 -12.57 -30.91
CA GLU A 204 -10.71 -13.65 -31.38
C GLU A 204 -9.87 -14.68 -32.14
N ASN A 205 -9.87 -15.93 -31.64
CA ASN A 205 -9.06 -17.07 -32.11
C ASN A 205 -7.53 -16.85 -32.06
N SER A 206 -7.01 -15.88 -32.80
CA SER A 206 -5.60 -15.44 -32.82
C SER A 206 -5.43 -14.03 -33.39
N GLU A 207 -6.49 -13.42 -33.92
CA GLU A 207 -6.48 -12.08 -34.48
C GLU A 207 -6.85 -11.07 -33.39
N VAL A 208 -6.17 -9.93 -33.44
CA VAL A 208 -6.43 -8.80 -32.54
C VAL A 208 -7.27 -7.78 -33.30
N PHE A 209 -8.37 -7.36 -32.68
CA PHE A 209 -9.27 -6.38 -33.26
C PHE A 209 -9.31 -5.14 -32.40
N MET A 210 -9.41 -3.99 -33.04
CA MET A 210 -9.85 -2.76 -32.40
C MET A 210 -11.24 -2.37 -32.87
N THR A 211 -12.03 -1.81 -31.96
CA THR A 211 -13.33 -1.22 -32.26
C THR A 211 -13.34 0.23 -31.78
N TYR A 212 -13.60 1.16 -32.70
CA TYR A 212 -13.75 2.58 -32.40
C TYR A 212 -14.93 3.16 -33.19
N GLU A 213 -15.80 3.93 -32.53
CA GLU A 213 -17.02 4.50 -33.11
C GLU A 213 -17.89 3.49 -33.90
N GLY A 214 -17.92 2.23 -33.45
CA GLY A 214 -18.68 1.15 -34.09
C GLY A 214 -18.02 0.51 -35.31
N LYS A 215 -16.84 0.98 -35.72
CA LYS A 215 -16.01 0.34 -36.76
C LYS A 215 -15.04 -0.64 -36.11
N LYS A 216 -15.08 -1.91 -36.54
CA LYS A 216 -14.15 -2.96 -36.12
C LYS A 216 -13.09 -3.17 -37.21
N GLU A 217 -11.82 -3.16 -36.83
CA GLU A 217 -10.67 -3.37 -37.72
C GLU A 217 -9.71 -4.40 -37.12
N SER A 218 -9.16 -5.27 -37.96
CA SER A 218 -8.10 -6.20 -37.56
C SER A 218 -6.76 -5.48 -37.52
N LEU A 219 -5.95 -5.79 -36.51
CA LEU A 219 -4.58 -5.29 -36.36
C LEU A 219 -3.59 -6.33 -36.86
N GLU A 220 -2.69 -5.94 -37.75
CA GLU A 220 -1.60 -6.78 -38.24
C GLU A 220 -0.27 -6.38 -37.59
N GLU A 221 0.59 -7.36 -37.31
CA GLU A 221 1.90 -7.11 -36.69
C GLU A 221 2.80 -6.31 -37.65
N GLY A 222 3.44 -5.26 -37.12
CA GLY A 222 4.29 -4.36 -37.90
C GLY A 222 3.54 -3.28 -38.70
N GLU A 223 2.20 -3.32 -38.74
CA GLU A 223 1.40 -2.22 -39.26
C GLU A 223 1.19 -1.15 -38.18
N VAL A 224 1.19 0.12 -38.59
CA VAL A 224 0.84 1.25 -37.73
C VAL A 224 -0.46 1.86 -38.22
N ILE A 225 -1.52 1.72 -37.43
CA ILE A 225 -2.79 2.37 -37.73
C ILE A 225 -2.84 3.72 -37.02
N THR A 226 -3.24 4.75 -37.76
CA THR A 226 -3.42 6.10 -37.20
C THR A 226 -4.90 6.40 -37.11
N LEU A 227 -5.36 6.70 -35.89
CA LEU A 227 -6.73 7.11 -35.60
C LEU A 227 -6.76 8.55 -35.10
N GLU A 228 -7.82 9.27 -35.44
CA GLU A 228 -8.11 10.58 -34.86
C GLU A 228 -9.17 10.41 -33.78
N LEU A 229 -8.77 10.59 -32.53
CA LEU A 229 -9.68 10.56 -31.39
C LEU A 229 -10.27 11.95 -31.18
N ARG A 230 -11.59 12.03 -31.15
CA ARG A 230 -12.32 13.29 -30.91
C ARG A 230 -12.48 13.54 -29.41
N GLY A 231 -11.87 14.62 -28.92
CA GLY A 231 -12.17 15.19 -27.60
C GLY A 231 -13.20 16.31 -27.67
N ALA A 232 -13.52 16.91 -26.53
CA ALA A 232 -14.53 17.97 -26.45
C ALA A 232 -14.19 19.23 -27.27
N ALA A 233 -12.90 19.55 -27.43
CA ALA A 233 -12.43 20.78 -28.10
C ALA A 233 -11.33 20.55 -29.15
N SER A 234 -10.81 19.33 -29.33
CA SER A 234 -9.67 19.04 -30.20
C SER A 234 -9.69 17.60 -30.69
N THR A 235 -9.01 17.35 -31.81
CA THR A 235 -8.70 16.02 -32.33
C THR A 235 -7.28 15.62 -31.97
N TYR A 236 -7.10 14.36 -31.59
CA TYR A 236 -5.83 13.81 -31.17
C TYR A 236 -5.45 12.66 -32.10
N SER A 237 -4.29 12.75 -32.73
CA SER A 237 -3.76 11.65 -33.52
C SER A 237 -3.18 10.60 -32.58
N VAL A 238 -3.62 9.35 -32.73
CA VAL A 238 -3.12 8.19 -31.99
C VAL A 238 -2.61 7.15 -32.98
N HIS A 239 -1.38 6.75 -32.80
CA HIS A 239 -0.74 5.66 -33.52
C HIS A 239 -0.87 4.37 -32.71
N ILE A 240 -1.33 3.31 -33.35
CA ILE A 240 -1.57 2.00 -32.74
C ILE A 240 -0.67 1.02 -33.47
N SER A 241 0.14 0.29 -32.71
CA SER A 241 1.07 -0.70 -33.22
C SER A 241 0.92 -2.02 -32.49
N LEU A 242 0.81 -3.11 -33.24
CA LEU A 242 0.81 -4.46 -32.71
C LEU A 242 2.22 -5.04 -32.78
N PHE A 243 2.70 -5.54 -31.64
CA PHE A 243 3.93 -6.31 -31.49
C PHE A 243 3.59 -7.73 -31.03
N GLU A 244 4.53 -8.67 -31.22
CA GLU A 244 4.41 -10.09 -30.83
C GLU A 244 3.68 -10.34 -29.49
N ASN A 245 3.97 -9.54 -28.46
CA ASN A 245 3.45 -9.75 -27.10
C ASN A 245 2.56 -8.62 -26.56
N HIS A 246 2.46 -7.48 -27.24
CA HIS A 246 1.71 -6.33 -26.73
C HIS A 246 1.19 -5.41 -27.84
N LEU A 247 0.12 -4.68 -27.52
CA LEU A 247 -0.32 -3.50 -28.24
C LEU A 247 0.30 -2.25 -27.62
N LYS A 248 0.78 -1.34 -28.46
CA LYS A 248 1.24 -0.02 -28.06
C LYS A 248 0.35 1.05 -28.69
N LEU A 249 -0.07 2.01 -27.90
CA LEU A 249 -0.78 3.20 -28.34
C LEU A 249 0.08 4.41 -28.01
N GLU A 250 0.27 5.30 -28.98
CA GLU A 250 1.04 6.53 -28.81
C GLU A 250 0.24 7.72 -29.33
N ALA A 251 -0.02 8.70 -28.47
CA ALA A 251 -0.57 9.98 -28.89
C ALA A 251 0.52 10.85 -29.51
N GLY A 252 0.16 11.60 -30.56
CA GLY A 252 1.00 12.68 -31.06
C GLY A 252 1.28 13.74 -29.97
N PRO A 253 2.28 14.61 -30.17
CA PRO A 253 2.63 15.64 -29.19
C PRO A 253 1.44 16.56 -28.91
N ILE A 254 1.13 16.76 -27.63
CA ILE A 254 0.09 17.67 -27.14
C ILE A 254 0.78 18.85 -26.49
N SER A 255 0.64 20.04 -27.09
CA SER A 255 1.22 21.27 -26.54
C SER A 255 0.63 21.61 -25.18
N MET A 256 1.48 22.06 -24.26
CA MET A 256 1.07 22.54 -22.95
C MET A 256 0.80 24.05 -23.00
N GLU A 257 -0.24 24.49 -22.32
CA GLU A 257 -0.57 25.92 -22.12
C GLU A 257 -0.22 26.31 -20.68
N ASP A 258 0.52 27.41 -20.50
CA ASP A 258 0.93 27.91 -19.18
C ASP A 258 1.61 26.84 -18.29
N ASN A 259 2.48 26.01 -18.89
CA ASN A 259 3.17 24.90 -18.23
C ASN A 259 2.24 23.84 -17.62
N SER A 260 0.99 23.79 -18.05
CA SER A 260 0.01 22.80 -17.60
C SER A 260 -0.76 22.19 -18.77
N LEU A 261 -1.29 20.99 -18.57
CA LEU A 261 -2.12 20.30 -19.53
C LEU A 261 -3.23 19.55 -18.80
N ASN A 262 -4.46 20.01 -18.98
CA ASN A 262 -5.64 19.36 -18.44
C ASN A 262 -6.23 18.41 -19.49
N LEU A 263 -6.18 17.12 -19.19
CA LEU A 263 -6.67 16.03 -20.03
C LEU A 263 -8.05 15.53 -19.58
N THR A 264 -8.67 16.17 -18.59
CA THR A 264 -10.04 15.85 -18.14
C THR A 264 -11.02 16.06 -19.29
N GLY A 265 -11.82 15.05 -19.62
CA GLY A 265 -12.79 15.11 -20.72
C GLY A 265 -12.18 14.93 -22.11
N THR A 266 -10.88 14.65 -22.20
CA THR A 266 -10.23 14.15 -23.42
C THR A 266 -10.34 12.62 -23.50
N PRO A 267 -10.06 12.00 -24.65
CA PRO A 267 -10.00 10.54 -24.76
C PRO A 267 -9.06 9.88 -23.74
N PHE A 268 -8.00 10.58 -23.30
CA PHE A 268 -6.99 10.06 -22.36
C PHE A 268 -7.41 10.10 -20.89
N SER A 269 -8.56 10.71 -20.59
CA SER A 269 -9.04 10.97 -19.24
C SER A 269 -9.24 9.73 -18.36
N ASP A 270 -9.30 8.53 -18.94
CA ASP A 270 -9.36 7.26 -18.22
C ASP A 270 -7.99 6.78 -17.68
N THR A 271 -6.91 7.41 -18.12
CA THR A 271 -5.52 7.09 -17.75
C THR A 271 -4.82 8.24 -17.05
N ILE A 272 -4.99 9.46 -17.56
CA ILE A 272 -4.34 10.64 -17.04
C ILE A 272 -5.27 11.84 -17.07
N SER A 273 -5.24 12.63 -16.00
CA SER A 273 -6.08 13.83 -15.88
C SER A 273 -5.31 15.12 -16.06
N PHE A 274 -4.09 15.19 -15.52
CA PHE A 274 -3.39 16.45 -15.41
C PHE A 274 -1.88 16.26 -15.48
N VAL A 275 -1.21 17.10 -16.26
CA VAL A 275 0.25 17.23 -16.30
C VAL A 275 0.60 18.67 -16.00
N VAL A 276 1.60 18.91 -15.18
CA VAL A 276 2.07 20.26 -14.85
C VAL A 276 3.57 20.28 -14.65
N VAL A 277 4.20 21.34 -15.14
CA VAL A 277 5.60 21.66 -14.87
C VAL A 277 5.62 22.81 -13.88
N GLU A 278 6.17 22.57 -12.70
CA GLU A 278 6.26 23.56 -11.64
C GLU A 278 7.65 23.52 -11.03
N GLU A 279 8.27 24.70 -10.92
CA GLU A 279 9.68 24.86 -10.53
C GLU A 279 10.62 24.04 -11.45
N GLU A 280 11.32 23.07 -10.88
CA GLU A 280 12.27 22.17 -11.57
C GLU A 280 11.73 20.75 -11.76
N PHE A 281 10.43 20.56 -11.51
CA PHE A 281 9.78 19.25 -11.58
C PHE A 281 8.67 19.22 -12.63
N ILE A 282 8.49 18.04 -13.22
CA ILE A 282 7.29 17.68 -13.93
C ILE A 282 6.47 16.69 -13.11
N TYR A 283 5.15 16.90 -13.11
CA TYR A 283 4.18 16.06 -12.45
C TYR A 283 3.16 15.52 -13.44
N ALA A 284 2.76 14.26 -13.26
CA ALA A 284 1.66 13.64 -13.98
C ALA A 284 0.72 12.95 -12.99
N PHE A 285 -0.58 13.25 -13.08
CA PHE A 285 -1.60 12.80 -12.13
C PHE A 285 -2.68 11.96 -12.80
N GLU A 286 -3.01 10.84 -12.17
CA GLU A 286 -4.08 9.96 -12.62
C GLU A 286 -5.46 10.59 -12.39
N TYR A 287 -6.45 10.06 -13.10
CA TYR A 287 -7.83 10.54 -13.01
C TYR A 287 -8.52 10.23 -11.70
N TYR A 288 -8.10 9.17 -11.00
CA TYR A 288 -8.79 8.75 -9.80
C TYR A 288 -8.67 9.81 -8.69
N LEU A 289 -9.83 10.18 -8.15
CA LEU A 289 -9.98 11.21 -7.13
C LEU A 289 -10.19 10.58 -5.76
N TYR A 290 -9.28 10.84 -4.84
CA TYR A 290 -9.40 10.46 -3.45
C TYR A 290 -10.01 11.62 -2.66
N THR A 291 -10.99 11.34 -1.80
CA THR A 291 -11.51 12.32 -0.83
C THR A 291 -11.26 11.81 0.57
N SER A 292 -10.12 12.18 1.15
CA SER A 292 -9.66 11.61 2.41
C SER A 292 -8.65 12.52 3.10
N ARG A 293 -8.44 12.30 4.40
CA ARG A 293 -7.29 12.85 5.14
C ARG A 293 -6.09 11.90 5.11
N THR A 294 -6.37 10.60 5.03
CA THR A 294 -5.37 9.54 4.99
C THR A 294 -5.77 8.53 3.92
N ILE A 295 -4.81 8.07 3.12
CA ILE A 295 -5.00 7.06 2.08
C ILE A 295 -4.07 5.89 2.41
N GLY A 296 -4.60 4.68 2.51
CA GLY A 296 -3.82 3.47 2.84
C GLY A 296 -3.57 2.59 1.61
N PHE A 297 -2.36 2.04 1.53
CA PHE A 297 -1.86 1.11 0.53
C PHE A 297 -1.14 -0.05 1.23
N GLU A 298 -1.90 -1.06 1.66
CA GLU A 298 -1.36 -2.20 2.41
C GLU A 298 -0.58 -1.78 3.67
N GLU A 299 0.75 -1.84 3.63
CA GLU A 299 1.65 -1.43 4.73
C GLU A 299 2.08 0.04 4.63
N GLU A 300 1.57 0.81 3.68
CA GLU A 300 1.94 2.21 3.48
C GLU A 300 0.75 3.14 3.62
N TYR A 301 0.97 4.33 4.15
CA TYR A 301 -0.11 5.30 4.37
C TYR A 301 0.36 6.69 3.97
N LEU A 302 -0.43 7.37 3.14
CA LEU A 302 -0.27 8.79 2.87
C LEU A 302 -1.18 9.59 3.80
N VAL A 303 -0.61 10.54 4.54
CA VAL A 303 -1.32 11.48 5.39
C VAL A 303 -1.19 12.89 4.81
N LEU A 304 -2.32 13.56 4.61
CA LEU A 304 -2.33 14.97 4.20
C LEU A 304 -2.13 15.86 5.42
N GLU A 305 -0.90 16.28 5.61
CA GLU A 305 -0.45 17.14 6.69
C GLU A 305 0.82 17.85 6.24
N LYS A 306 0.99 19.11 6.66
CA LYS A 306 2.21 19.86 6.35
C LYS A 306 3.40 19.17 7.03
N PRO A 307 4.49 18.85 6.31
CA PRO A 307 5.69 18.31 6.94
C PRO A 307 6.24 19.29 8.00
N PRO A 308 6.85 18.78 9.08
CA PRO A 308 7.38 19.60 10.18
C PRO A 308 8.47 20.58 9.74
#